data_AF-A0A258NQN7-F1
#
_entry.id   AF-A0A258NQN7-F1
#
_cell.length_a   1.000
_cell.length_b   1.000
_cell.length_c   1.000
_cell.angle_alpha   90.00
_cell.angle_beta   90.00
_cell.angle_gamma   90.00
#
_symmetry.space_group_name_H-M   'P 1'
#
loop_
_entity.id
_entity.type
_entity.pdbx_description
1 polymer ?
#
loop_
_entity_poly.entity_id
_entity_poly.type
_entity_poly.pdbx_seq_one_letter_code
_entity_poly.pdbx_strand_id
1 'polypeptide(L)'
;MATSSNFASVKLPIGLVEQAREAAQPLRRSAAGQIEYWATLGRVVEHSGLTVQEAQTAIEVYEAAALQARPKARKNDGQVDELMGRFMAVEADGSLAQHVRDVIAHNRSKAGKAPA
;
A
#
# COMPACT_ATOMS: atom_id res chain seq x y z
N MET A 1 22.25 -7.21 45.39
CA MET A 1 21.08 -7.96 44.90
C MET A 1 20.87 -7.58 43.45
N ALA A 2 21.07 -8.50 42.51
CA ALA A 2 20.84 -8.21 41.09
C ALA A 2 19.33 -8.12 40.86
N THR A 3 18.85 -7.00 40.36
CA THR A 3 17.48 -6.85 39.85
C THR A 3 17.36 -7.70 38.60
N SER A 4 16.83 -8.91 38.73
CA SER A 4 16.47 -9.77 37.60
C SER A 4 15.59 -8.96 36.65
N SER A 5 16.12 -8.55 35.50
CA SER A 5 15.33 -7.80 34.54
C SER A 5 14.34 -8.77 33.89
N ASN A 6 13.06 -8.66 34.21
CA ASN A 6 11.98 -9.53 33.73
C ASN A 6 11.62 -9.26 32.25
N PHE A 7 12.62 -9.04 31.39
CA PHE A 7 12.41 -8.85 29.96
C PHE A 7 12.38 -10.21 29.28
N ALA A 8 11.27 -10.52 28.61
CA ALA A 8 11.14 -11.65 27.71
C ALA A 8 11.38 -11.18 26.26
N SER A 9 12.18 -11.92 25.50
CA SER A 9 12.38 -11.67 24.07
C SER A 9 11.51 -12.62 23.26
N VAL A 10 10.77 -12.06 22.30
CA VAL A 10 9.91 -12.83 21.39
C VAL A 10 10.39 -12.57 19.97
N LYS A 11 10.54 -13.65 19.18
CA LYS A 11 10.87 -13.52 17.76
C LYS A 11 9.60 -13.16 16.99
N LEU A 12 9.60 -11.99 16.35
CA LEU A 12 8.49 -11.48 15.57
C LEU A 12 8.92 -11.29 14.11
N PRO A 13 8.03 -11.50 13.13
CA PRO A 13 8.30 -11.15 11.74
C PRO A 13 8.60 -9.66 11.60
N ILE A 14 9.59 -9.31 10.77
CA ILE A 14 10.03 -7.90 10.64
C ILE A 14 8.91 -6.98 10.15
N GLY A 15 8.06 -7.45 9.22
CA GLY A 15 6.92 -6.65 8.73
C GLY A 15 5.90 -6.31 9.81
N LEU A 16 5.68 -7.21 10.78
CA LEU A 16 4.80 -6.94 11.93
C LEU A 16 5.40 -5.86 12.84
N VAL A 17 6.72 -5.92 13.05
CA VAL A 17 7.43 -4.94 13.90
C VAL A 17 7.36 -3.55 13.28
N GLU A 18 7.56 -3.43 11.97
CA GLU A 18 7.47 -2.14 11.26
C GLU A 18 6.04 -1.58 11.30
N GLN A 19 5.02 -2.41 11.01
CA GLN A 19 3.62 -2.00 11.13
C GLN A 19 3.29 -1.49 12.55
N ALA A 20 3.75 -2.20 13.58
CA ALA A 20 3.55 -1.79 14.96
C ALA A 20 4.25 -0.46 15.28
N ARG A 21 5.45 -0.22 14.71
CA ARG A 21 6.16 1.07 14.85
C ARG A 21 5.40 2.21 14.17
N GLU A 22 4.96 2.01 12.93
CA GLU A 22 4.18 2.99 12.18
C GLU A 22 2.88 3.36 12.92
N ALA A 23 2.12 2.35 13.37
CA ALA A 23 0.88 2.56 14.13
C ALA A 23 1.12 3.27 15.48
N ALA A 24 2.31 3.12 16.07
CA ALA A 24 2.69 3.76 17.32
C ALA A 24 3.24 5.19 17.15
N GLN A 25 3.66 5.60 15.93
CA GLN A 25 4.23 6.93 15.68
C GLN A 25 3.31 8.09 16.08
N PRO A 26 1.99 8.09 15.79
CA PRO A 26 1.11 9.20 16.16
C PRO A 26 1.08 9.46 17.67
N LEU A 27 1.24 8.41 18.47
CA LEU A 27 1.24 8.46 19.93
C LEU A 27 2.65 8.58 20.51
N ARG A 28 3.69 8.65 19.67
CA ARG A 28 5.11 8.64 20.04
C ARG A 28 5.48 7.48 20.99
N ARG A 29 4.82 6.33 20.82
CA ARG A 29 5.05 5.14 21.64
C ARG A 29 6.07 4.22 20.98
N SER A 30 6.78 3.44 21.79
CA SER A 30 7.60 2.33 21.29
C SER A 30 6.72 1.15 20.87
N ALA A 31 7.24 0.24 20.06
CA ALA A 31 6.54 -0.99 19.71
C ALA A 31 6.17 -1.82 20.96
N ALA A 32 7.06 -1.86 21.96
CA ALA A 32 6.79 -2.51 23.24
C ALA A 32 5.63 -1.82 24.00
N GLY A 33 5.64 -0.49 24.06
CA GLY A 33 4.56 0.27 24.68
C GLY A 33 3.22 0.15 23.95
N GLN A 34 3.25 -0.03 22.62
CA GLN A 34 2.06 -0.32 21.83
C GLN A 34 1.45 -1.69 22.18
N ILE A 35 2.29 -2.71 22.38
CA ILE A 35 1.85 -4.05 22.81
C ILE A 35 1.21 -3.99 24.20
N GLU A 36 1.85 -3.31 25.15
CA GLU A 36 1.33 -3.15 26.52
C GLU A 36 -0.03 -2.43 26.54
N TYR A 37 -0.16 -1.39 25.73
CA TYR A 37 -1.41 -0.65 25.59
C TYR A 37 -2.54 -1.54 25.04
N TRP A 38 -2.30 -2.26 23.95
CA TRP A 38 -3.29 -3.17 23.38
C TRP A 38 -3.67 -4.31 24.33
N ALA A 39 -2.71 -4.87 25.07
CA ALA A 39 -2.99 -5.87 26.09
C ALA A 39 -3.90 -5.33 27.21
N THR A 40 -3.69 -4.07 27.61
CA THR A 40 -4.56 -3.41 28.61
C THR A 40 -5.95 -3.16 28.05
N LEU A 41 -6.05 -2.70 26.80
CA LEU A 41 -7.31 -2.49 26.10
C LEU A 41 -8.14 -3.78 26.04
N GLY A 42 -7.52 -4.91 25.67
CA GLY A 42 -8.18 -6.22 25.63
C GLY A 42 -8.78 -6.61 26.98
N ARG A 43 -8.02 -6.47 28.08
CA ARG A 43 -8.54 -6.74 29.43
C ARG A 43 -9.72 -5.85 29.80
N VAL A 44 -9.63 -4.55 29.50
CA VAL A 44 -10.73 -3.61 29.79
C VAL A 44 -11.97 -3.98 28.98
N VAL A 45 -11.81 -4.34 27.72
CA VAL A 45 -12.90 -4.78 26.83
C VAL A 45 -13.58 -6.05 27.36
N GLU A 46 -12.82 -7.06 27.79
CA GLU A 46 -13.36 -8.26 28.43
C GLU A 46 -14.12 -7.93 29.73
N HIS A 47 -13.56 -7.06 30.58
CA HIS A 47 -14.20 -6.66 31.83
C HIS A 47 -15.45 -5.78 31.64
N SER A 48 -15.53 -5.04 30.53
CA SER A 48 -16.66 -4.16 30.20
C SER A 48 -17.80 -4.89 29.48
N GLY A 49 -17.66 -6.19 29.22
CA GLY A 49 -18.73 -7.04 28.72
C GLY A 49 -18.89 -7.05 27.21
N LEU A 50 -17.94 -6.50 26.44
CA LEU A 50 -17.83 -6.87 25.03
C LEU A 50 -17.40 -8.33 25.00
N THR A 51 -18.23 -9.20 24.40
CA THR A 51 -17.89 -10.62 24.41
C THR A 51 -16.64 -10.84 23.55
N VAL A 52 -15.73 -11.70 24.01
CA VAL A 52 -14.55 -12.11 23.24
C VAL A 52 -14.94 -12.57 21.83
N GLN A 53 -16.13 -13.16 21.70
CA GLN A 53 -16.70 -13.62 20.43
C GLN A 53 -17.08 -12.47 19.47
N GLU A 54 -17.64 -11.37 19.96
CA GLU A 54 -17.91 -10.18 19.14
C GLU A 54 -16.61 -9.55 18.63
N ALA A 55 -15.60 -9.45 19.51
CA ALA A 55 -14.28 -8.95 19.12
C ALA A 55 -13.61 -9.84 18.07
N GLN A 56 -13.68 -11.16 18.23
CA GLN A 56 -13.19 -12.13 17.24
C GLN A 56 -13.91 -11.98 15.90
N THR A 57 -15.24 -11.89 15.92
CA THR A 57 -16.04 -11.71 14.71
C THR A 57 -15.67 -10.42 13.99
N ALA A 58 -15.46 -9.33 14.74
CA ALA A 58 -15.04 -8.06 14.17
C ALA A 58 -13.63 -8.13 13.54
N ILE A 59 -12.70 -8.86 14.16
CA ILE A 59 -11.35 -9.10 13.63
C ILE A 59 -11.43 -9.91 12.33
N GLU A 60 -12.20 -11.01 12.31
CA GLU A 60 -12.36 -11.85 11.12
C GLU A 60 -12.94 -11.07 9.94
N VAL A 61 -13.97 -10.24 10.20
CA VAL A 61 -14.55 -9.36 9.18
C VAL A 61 -13.53 -8.35 8.66
N TYR A 62 -12.75 -7.74 9.55
CA TYR A 62 -11.71 -6.78 9.16
C TYR A 62 -10.60 -7.45 8.34
N GLU A 63 -10.11 -8.61 8.76
CA GLU A 63 -9.08 -9.36 8.04
C GLU A 63 -9.57 -9.84 6.67
N ALA A 64 -10.81 -10.34 6.59
CA ALA A 64 -11.43 -10.73 5.33
C ALA A 64 -11.55 -9.53 4.38
N ALA A 65 -11.96 -8.37 4.88
CA ALA A 65 -12.02 -7.14 4.10
C ALA A 65 -10.62 -6.68 3.66
N ALA A 66 -9.61 -6.74 4.53
CA ALA A 66 -8.24 -6.39 4.21
C ALA A 66 -7.62 -7.32 3.14
N LEU A 67 -7.91 -8.61 3.20
CA LEU A 67 -7.50 -9.59 2.19
C LEU A 67 -8.15 -9.34 0.83
N GLN A 68 -9.42 -8.90 0.80
CA GLN A 68 -10.11 -8.54 -0.43
C GLN A 68 -9.65 -7.19 -1.00
N ALA A 69 -9.31 -6.24 -0.12
CA ALA A 69 -8.84 -4.91 -0.48
C ALA A 69 -7.39 -4.89 -0.94
N ARG A 70 -6.57 -5.91 -0.59
CA ARG A 70 -5.25 -6.10 -1.21
C ARG A 70 -5.47 -6.27 -2.72
N PRO A 71 -5.13 -5.27 -3.55
CA PRO A 71 -5.36 -5.38 -4.97
C PRO A 71 -4.57 -6.57 -5.46
N LYS A 72 -5.17 -7.35 -6.36
CA LYS A 72 -4.46 -8.34 -7.17
C LYS A 72 -3.38 -7.58 -7.94
N ALA A 73 -2.21 -7.36 -7.34
CA ALA A 73 -1.07 -6.68 -7.96
C ALA A 73 -0.73 -7.33 -9.32
N ARG A 74 -1.02 -8.62 -9.45
CA ARG A 74 -0.91 -9.39 -10.71
C ARG A 74 -1.80 -8.92 -11.87
N LYS A 75 -2.86 -8.13 -11.66
CA LYS A 75 -3.71 -7.63 -12.75
C LYS A 75 -3.22 -6.32 -13.37
N ASN A 76 -2.55 -5.46 -12.59
CA ASN A 76 -1.99 -4.21 -13.12
C ASN A 76 -0.68 -4.44 -13.87
N ASP A 77 0.12 -5.42 -13.46
CA ASP A 77 1.35 -5.79 -14.17
C ASP A 77 1.07 -6.20 -15.63
N GLY A 78 0.01 -6.99 -15.85
CA GLY A 78 -0.41 -7.39 -17.20
C GLY A 78 -0.92 -6.24 -18.07
N GLN A 79 -1.57 -5.23 -17.48
CA GLN A 79 -2.04 -4.06 -18.22
C GLN A 79 -0.89 -3.11 -18.60
N VAL A 80 0.12 -2.97 -17.73
CA VAL A 80 1.33 -2.19 -18.01
C VAL A 80 2.17 -2.88 -19.09
N ASP A 81 2.34 -4.21 -19.00
CA ASP A 81 3.04 -5.00 -20.03
C ASP A 81 2.31 -4.96 -21.39
N GLU A 82 0.98 -5.03 -21.39
CA GLU A 82 0.18 -4.92 -22.62
C GLU A 82 0.32 -3.52 -23.26
N LEU A 83 0.29 -2.46 -22.45
CA LEU A 83 0.48 -1.10 -22.92
C LEU A 83 1.91 -0.90 -23.48
N MET A 84 2.91 -1.47 -22.82
CA MET A 84 4.30 -1.37 -23.25
C MET A 84 4.55 -2.18 -24.53
N GLY A 85 3.93 -3.35 -24.69
CA GLY A 85 3.96 -4.13 -25.91
C GLY A 85 3.34 -3.38 -27.10
N ARG A 86 2.20 -2.70 -26.89
CA ARG A 86 1.59 -1.84 -27.91
C ARG A 86 2.49 -0.66 -28.29
N PHE A 87 3.13 -0.03 -27.31
CA PHE A 87 4.06 1.07 -27.56
C PHE A 87 5.25 0.63 -28.42
N MET A 88 5.90 -0.49 -28.07
CA MET A 88 7.02 -1.04 -28.85
C MET A 88 6.60 -1.46 -30.26
N ALA A 89 5.39 -2.01 -30.45
CA ALA A 89 4.89 -2.37 -31.78
C ALA A 89 4.69 -1.13 -32.67
N VAL A 90 4.14 -0.04 -32.11
CA VAL A 90 3.95 1.24 -32.82
C VAL A 90 5.28 1.92 -33.12
N GLU A 91 6.28 1.76 -32.26
CA GLU A 91 7.65 2.24 -32.47
C GLU A 91 8.37 1.44 -33.57
N ALA A 92 8.27 0.10 -33.54
CA ALA A 92 8.89 -0.80 -34.52
C ALA A 92 8.29 -0.66 -35.93
N ASP A 93 6.98 -0.41 -36.04
CA ASP A 93 6.28 -0.17 -37.31
C ASP A 93 6.54 1.25 -37.87
N GLY A 94 7.27 2.11 -37.15
CA GLY A 94 7.58 3.47 -37.58
C GLY A 94 6.38 4.42 -37.59
N SER A 95 5.22 3.95 -37.15
CA SER A 95 3.95 4.70 -37.10
C SER A 95 4.05 5.91 -36.16
N LEU A 96 4.80 5.79 -35.04
CA LEU A 96 5.08 6.92 -34.17
C LEU A 96 5.87 8.03 -34.88
N ALA A 97 6.91 7.66 -35.63
CA ALA A 97 7.72 8.62 -36.37
C ALA A 97 6.92 9.29 -37.50
N GLN A 98 6.02 8.54 -38.15
CA GLN A 98 5.10 9.10 -39.15
C GLN A 98 4.13 10.10 -38.52
N HIS A 99 3.51 9.76 -37.39
CA HIS A 99 2.60 10.65 -36.69
C HIS A 99 3.28 11.94 -36.21
N VAL A 100 4.53 11.85 -35.72
CA VAL A 100 5.33 13.02 -35.35
C VAL A 100 5.60 13.93 -36.56
N ARG A 101 5.93 13.36 -37.72
CA ARG A 101 6.12 14.13 -38.97
C ARG A 101 4.84 14.85 -39.39
N ASP A 102 3.69 14.18 -39.30
CA ASP A 102 2.40 14.75 -39.65
C ASP A 102 2.01 15.89 -38.70
N VAL A 103 2.24 15.73 -37.39
CA VAL A 103 2.02 16.80 -36.39
C VAL A 103 2.93 18.00 -36.64
N ILE A 104 4.20 17.78 -36.97
CA ILE A 104 5.15 18.86 -37.30
C ILE A 104 4.71 19.59 -38.57
N ALA A 105 4.31 18.87 -39.61
CA ALA A 105 3.82 19.46 -40.86
C ALA A 105 2.55 20.30 -40.63
N HIS A 106 1.61 19.76 -39.83
CA HIS A 106 0.39 20.45 -39.44
C HIS A 106 0.67 21.73 -38.64
N ASN A 107 1.53 21.66 -37.63
CA ASN A 107 1.88 22.82 -36.81
C ASN A 107 2.63 23.88 -37.63
N ARG A 108 3.51 23.47 -38.55
CA ARG A 108 4.19 24.38 -39.47
C ARG A 108 3.20 25.08 -40.41
N SER A 109 2.21 24.35 -40.92
CA SER A 109 1.14 24.92 -41.76
C SER A 109 0.27 25.93 -41.01
N LYS A 110 0.02 25.70 -39.71
CA LYS A 110 -0.69 26.64 -38.83
C LYS A 110 0.16 27.87 -38.51
N ALA A 111 1.44 27.69 -38.21
CA ALA A 111 2.38 28.77 -37.92
C ALA A 111 2.60 29.69 -39.15
N GLY A 112 2.65 29.12 -40.36
CA GLY A 112 2.74 29.89 -41.60
C GLY A 112 1.44 30.61 -42.00
N LYS A 113 0.33 30.37 -41.30
CA LYS A 113 -0.99 30.98 -41.56
C LYS A 113 -1.37 32.05 -40.52
N ALA A 114 -0.47 32.38 -39.60
CA ALA A 114 -0.64 33.53 -38.71
C ALA A 114 -0.35 34.83 -39.50
N PRO A 115 -1.30 35.78 -39.60
CA PRO A 115 -1.03 37.08 -40.19
C PRO A 115 -0.08 37.91 -39.30
N ALA A 116 0.69 38.79 -39.94
CA ALA A 116 1.62 39.74 -39.34
C ALA A 116 0.98 40.67 -38.31
#